data_AF-A0A972N3V8-F1
#
_entry.id   AF-A0A972N3V8-F1
#
_cell.length_a   1.000
_cell.length_b   1.000
_cell.length_c   1.000
_cell.angle_alpha   90.00
_cell.angle_beta   90.00
_cell.angle_gamma   90.00
#
_symmetry.space_group_name_H-M   'P 1'
#
loop_
_entity.id
_entity.type
_entity.pdbx_description
1 polymer ?
#
loop_
_entity_poly.entity_id
_entity_poly.type
_entity_poly.pdbx_seq_one_letter_code
_entity_poly.pdbx_strand_id
1 'polypeptide(L)'
;VQSNVEGRDLVGFVEDVKKRIEKEIKLPTGYYITYGGEFENQQRAMKRLAIIVPVALFLIFILLFISFKSILQAVIVMINVPLALIGGFAGLYFSGEYMSVPASVGFIALLGIAVLNGVVLVNYFNSLLQRGYEVTEAVKIGAMKRLRPVLMTAMIAALGLIPLLFATGPGSEIQRPLAIVVINGLISSTALTLVILPVLYILVMRKRDQR
;
A
#
# COMPACT_ATOMS: atom_id res chain seq x y z
N VAL A 1 -16.95 -26.38 -20.06
CA VAL A 1 -17.20 -26.74 -18.64
C VAL A 1 -17.13 -25.47 -17.82
N GLN A 2 -18.08 -25.25 -16.91
CA GLN A 2 -18.10 -24.11 -15.98
C GLN A 2 -18.04 -24.65 -14.54
N SER A 3 -17.37 -23.92 -13.65
CA SER A 3 -17.27 -24.24 -12.22
C SER A 3 -17.29 -22.95 -11.43
N ASN A 4 -18.11 -22.90 -10.38
CA ASN A 4 -18.10 -21.81 -9.41
C ASN A 4 -17.12 -22.17 -8.29
N VAL A 5 -16.38 -21.18 -7.80
CA VAL A 5 -15.42 -21.33 -6.70
C VAL A 5 -15.96 -20.56 -5.50
N GLU A 6 -16.11 -21.23 -4.37
CA GLU A 6 -16.61 -20.65 -3.12
C GLU A 6 -15.68 -21.04 -1.97
N GLY A 7 -15.37 -20.09 -1.08
CA GLY A 7 -14.49 -20.33 0.09
C GLY A 7 -13.00 -20.52 -0.22
N ARG A 8 -12.56 -20.31 -1.47
CA ARG A 8 -11.17 -20.48 -1.91
C ARG A 8 -10.73 -19.39 -2.88
N ASP A 9 -9.42 -19.14 -2.96
CA ASP A 9 -8.84 -18.22 -3.93
C ASP A 9 -8.99 -18.72 -5.38
N LEU A 10 -9.46 -17.83 -6.25
CA LEU A 10 -9.72 -18.15 -7.65
C LEU A 10 -8.44 -18.54 -8.40
N VAL A 11 -7.32 -17.87 -8.11
CA VAL A 11 -6.05 -18.08 -8.80
C VAL A 11 -5.46 -19.45 -8.46
N GLY A 12 -5.35 -19.79 -7.18
CA GLY A 12 -4.83 -21.07 -6.69
C GLY A 12 -5.74 -22.24 -7.07
N PHE A 13 -7.06 -22.06 -7.11
CA PHE A 13 -7.96 -23.08 -7.65
C PHE A 13 -7.64 -23.39 -9.12
N VAL A 14 -7.51 -22.37 -9.97
CA VAL A 14 -7.21 -22.57 -11.40
C VAL A 14 -5.79 -23.14 -11.59
N GLU A 15 -4.82 -22.76 -10.78
CA GLU A 15 -3.48 -23.35 -10.80
C GLU A 15 -3.48 -24.84 -10.42
N ASP A 16 -4.25 -25.24 -9.41
CA ASP A 16 -4.40 -26.64 -9.04
C ASP A 16 -5.08 -27.45 -10.14
N VAL A 17 -6.13 -26.89 -10.75
CA VAL A 17 -6.82 -27.51 -11.89
C VAL A 17 -5.85 -27.67 -13.07
N LYS A 18 -5.06 -26.65 -13.39
CA LYS A 18 -3.99 -26.74 -14.43
C LYS A 18 -3.03 -27.88 -14.13
N LYS A 19 -2.49 -27.93 -12.91
CA LYS A 19 -1.53 -28.98 -12.50
C LYS A 19 -2.12 -30.38 -12.57
N ARG A 20 -3.40 -30.55 -12.20
CA ARG A 20 -4.09 -31.85 -12.30
C ARG A 20 -4.34 -32.26 -13.74
N ILE A 21 -4.82 -31.34 -14.56
CA ILE A 21 -5.07 -31.59 -15.98
C ILE A 21 -3.77 -31.97 -16.70
N GLU A 22 -2.67 -31.26 -16.45
CA GLU A 22 -1.36 -31.59 -17.05
C GLU A 22 -0.84 -32.97 -16.62
N LYS A 23 -1.14 -33.42 -15.39
CA LYS A 23 -0.73 -34.73 -14.87
C LYS A 23 -1.61 -35.87 -15.36
N GLU A 24 -2.93 -35.67 -15.40
CA GLU A 24 -3.91 -36.75 -15.56
C GLU A 24 -4.45 -36.84 -17.00
N ILE A 25 -4.35 -35.77 -17.80
CA ILE A 25 -4.96 -35.69 -19.13
C ILE A 25 -3.88 -35.46 -20.19
N LYS A 26 -3.67 -36.47 -21.05
CA LYS A 26 -2.89 -36.30 -22.29
C LYS A 26 -3.81 -35.78 -23.39
N LEU A 27 -3.65 -34.51 -23.75
CA LEU A 27 -4.39 -33.88 -24.84
C LEU A 27 -3.98 -34.47 -26.20
N PRO A 28 -4.93 -34.81 -27.09
CA PRO A 28 -4.61 -35.16 -28.47
C PRO A 28 -3.96 -33.97 -29.21
N THR A 29 -3.10 -34.25 -30.19
CA THR A 29 -2.47 -33.22 -31.03
C THR A 29 -3.52 -32.30 -31.66
N GLY A 30 -3.37 -30.99 -31.46
CA GLY A 30 -4.28 -29.96 -31.98
C GLY A 30 -5.26 -29.37 -30.95
N TYR A 31 -5.38 -29.96 -29.76
CA TYR A 31 -6.24 -29.44 -28.69
C TYR A 31 -5.46 -28.58 -27.68
N TYR A 32 -6.02 -27.43 -27.32
CA TYR A 32 -5.49 -26.55 -26.27
C TYR A 32 -6.60 -26.19 -25.27
N ILE A 33 -6.22 -26.04 -24.00
CA ILE A 33 -7.12 -25.66 -22.92
C ILE A 33 -6.93 -24.18 -22.63
N THR A 34 -8.03 -23.42 -22.67
CA THR A 34 -8.05 -22.02 -22.26
C THR A 34 -8.93 -21.84 -21.03
N TYR A 35 -8.53 -20.93 -20.15
CA TYR A 35 -9.23 -20.62 -18.91
C TYR A 35 -9.78 -19.20 -19.02
N GLY A 36 -11.07 -19.08 -19.29
CA GLY A 36 -11.79 -17.81 -19.42
C GLY A 36 -12.55 -17.40 -18.16
N GLY A 37 -13.32 -16.32 -18.25
CA GLY A 37 -14.20 -15.84 -17.17
C GLY A 37 -13.51 -14.87 -16.20
N GLU A 38 -13.92 -14.89 -14.92
CA GLU A 38 -13.38 -13.99 -13.90
C GLU A 38 -11.88 -14.17 -13.67
N PHE A 39 -11.36 -15.39 -13.79
CA PHE A 39 -9.93 -15.65 -13.67
C PHE A 39 -9.12 -14.90 -14.73
N GLU A 40 -9.61 -14.88 -15.97
CA GLU A 40 -8.96 -14.16 -17.06
C GLU A 40 -9.01 -12.64 -16.83
N ASN A 41 -10.16 -12.13 -16.35
CA ASN A 41 -10.31 -10.73 -15.94
C ASN A 41 -9.33 -10.35 -14.81
N GLN A 42 -9.22 -11.20 -13.79
CA GLN A 42 -8.30 -10.99 -12.67
C GLN A 42 -6.84 -11.03 -13.13
N GLN A 43 -6.45 -11.99 -13.97
CA GLN A 43 -5.09 -12.05 -14.53
C GLN A 43 -4.75 -10.84 -15.39
N ARG A 44 -5.67 -10.40 -16.27
CA ARG A 44 -5.50 -9.19 -17.06
C ARG A 44 -5.31 -7.96 -16.17
N ALA A 45 -6.13 -7.83 -15.12
CA ALA A 45 -6.02 -6.73 -14.16
C ALA A 45 -4.70 -6.77 -13.39
N MET A 46 -4.28 -7.94 -12.89
CA MET A 46 -3.01 -8.10 -12.17
C MET A 46 -1.80 -7.77 -13.06
N LYS A 47 -1.81 -8.18 -14.34
CA LYS A 47 -0.75 -7.80 -15.30
C LYS A 47 -0.68 -6.29 -15.51
N ARG A 48 -1.83 -5.61 -15.60
CA ARG A 48 -1.85 -4.14 -15.70
C ARG A 48 -1.32 -3.49 -14.42
N LEU A 49 -1.72 -3.97 -13.25
CA LEU A 49 -1.27 -3.46 -11.96
C LEU A 49 0.24 -3.63 -11.76
N ALA A 50 0.82 -4.74 -12.23
CA ALA A 50 2.26 -4.97 -12.20
C ALA A 50 3.06 -3.90 -12.96
N ILE A 51 2.45 -3.22 -13.93
CA ILE A 51 3.06 -2.10 -14.68
C ILE A 51 2.69 -0.76 -14.03
N ILE A 52 1.41 -0.58 -13.67
CA ILE A 52 0.89 0.68 -13.12
C ILE A 52 1.53 1.01 -11.77
N VAL A 53 1.72 0.04 -10.88
CA VAL A 53 2.28 0.28 -9.54
C VAL A 53 3.72 0.82 -9.62
N PRO A 54 4.67 0.20 -10.35
CA PRO A 54 6.00 0.78 -10.55
C PRO A 54 5.98 2.17 -11.19
N VAL A 55 5.14 2.39 -12.21
CA VAL A 55 5.02 3.70 -12.87
C VAL A 55 4.51 4.75 -11.88
N ALA A 56 3.51 4.43 -11.06
CA ALA A 56 2.99 5.32 -10.04
C ALA A 56 4.05 5.65 -8.98
N LEU A 57 4.79 4.65 -8.48
CA LEU A 57 5.88 4.86 -7.52
C LEU A 57 6.99 5.74 -8.11
N PHE A 58 7.33 5.55 -9.38
CA PHE A 58 8.32 6.37 -10.08
C PHE A 58 7.85 7.82 -10.23
N LEU A 59 6.59 8.05 -10.62
CA LEU A 59 6.01 9.39 -10.70
C LEU A 59 5.94 10.08 -9.34
N ILE A 60 5.54 9.35 -8.29
CA ILE A 60 5.57 9.83 -6.91
C ILE A 60 6.99 10.25 -6.54
N PHE A 61 8.00 9.42 -6.81
CA PHE A 61 9.39 9.74 -6.53
C PHE A 61 9.84 11.02 -7.23
N ILE A 62 9.49 11.21 -8.51
CA ILE A 62 9.79 12.45 -9.24
C ILE A 62 9.13 13.66 -8.58
N LEU A 63 7.84 13.57 -8.22
CA LEU A 63 7.14 14.66 -7.54
C LEU A 63 7.78 15.01 -6.20
N LEU A 64 8.19 14.00 -5.42
CA LEU A 64 8.91 14.20 -4.17
C LEU A 64 10.27 14.86 -4.40
N PHE A 65 11.00 14.42 -5.41
CA PHE A 65 12.28 15.01 -5.78
C PHE A 65 12.13 16.48 -6.16
N ILE A 66 11.11 16.82 -6.96
CA ILE A 66 10.81 18.21 -7.34
C ILE A 66 10.41 19.04 -6.10
N SER A 67 9.57 18.47 -5.22
CA SER A 67 9.06 19.16 -4.02
C SER A 67 10.17 19.49 -3.02
N PHE A 68 11.06 18.54 -2.74
CA PHE A 68 12.12 18.69 -1.74
C PHE A 68 13.46 19.15 -2.32
N LYS A 69 13.64 19.08 -3.64
CA LYS A 69 14.94 19.27 -4.33
C LYS A 69 16.07 18.43 -3.70
N SER A 70 15.73 17.29 -3.13
CA SER A 70 16.64 16.44 -2.35
C SER A 70 16.27 14.97 -2.50
N ILE A 71 17.18 14.20 -3.11
CA ILE A 71 17.03 12.75 -3.30
C ILE A 71 16.87 12.06 -1.95
N LEU A 72 17.68 12.44 -0.96
CA LEU A 72 17.66 11.83 0.36
C LEU A 72 16.29 12.00 1.05
N GLN A 73 15.69 13.19 0.97
CA GLN A 73 14.37 13.44 1.56
C GLN A 73 13.27 12.69 0.81
N ALA A 74 13.34 12.62 -0.53
CA ALA A 74 12.41 11.83 -1.33
C ALA A 74 12.48 10.33 -0.97
N VAL A 75 13.69 9.77 -0.78
CA VAL A 75 13.88 8.38 -0.36
C VAL A 75 13.35 8.14 1.05
N ILE A 76 13.57 9.05 2.00
CA ILE A 76 13.04 8.93 3.37
C ILE A 76 11.52 8.84 3.36
N VAL A 77 10.84 9.68 2.56
CA VAL A 77 9.38 9.60 2.42
C VAL A 77 8.95 8.30 1.74
N MET A 78 9.71 7.83 0.75
CA MET A 78 9.41 6.56 0.07
C MET A 78 9.53 5.33 0.98
N ILE A 79 10.24 5.39 2.09
CA ILE A 79 10.27 4.30 3.08
C ILE A 79 8.90 4.07 3.72
N ASN A 80 8.00 5.07 3.72
CA ASN A 80 6.64 4.86 4.22
C ASN A 80 5.82 3.91 3.34
N VAL A 81 6.13 3.79 2.05
CA VAL A 81 5.43 2.92 1.12
C VAL A 81 5.50 1.45 1.54
N PRO A 82 6.68 0.82 1.68
CA PRO A 82 6.75 -0.58 2.11
C PRO A 82 6.15 -0.79 3.50
N LEU A 83 6.27 0.18 4.42
CA LEU A 83 5.66 0.11 5.74
C LEU A 83 4.12 0.03 5.66
N ALA A 84 3.52 0.82 4.78
CA ALA A 84 2.08 0.77 4.53
C ALA A 84 1.65 -0.55 3.87
N LEU A 85 2.43 -1.04 2.89
CA LEU A 85 2.15 -2.29 2.19
C LEU A 85 2.13 -3.48 3.15
N ILE A 86 3.10 -3.55 4.09
CA ILE A 86 3.16 -4.62 5.10
C ILE A 86 1.86 -4.67 5.90
N GLY A 87 1.36 -3.52 6.37
CA GLY A 87 0.09 -3.44 7.09
C GLY A 87 -1.11 -3.88 6.26
N GLY A 88 -1.17 -3.46 4.99
CA GLY A 88 -2.27 -3.83 4.09
C GLY A 88 -2.28 -5.34 3.78
N PHE A 89 -1.12 -5.94 3.50
CA PHE A 89 -1.02 -7.38 3.27
C PHE A 89 -1.32 -8.19 4.53
N ALA A 90 -0.81 -7.76 5.69
CA ALA A 90 -1.14 -8.37 6.96
C ALA A 90 -2.64 -8.32 7.25
N GLY A 91 -3.30 -7.19 6.96
CA GLY A 91 -4.74 -7.01 7.09
C GLY A 91 -5.54 -8.03 6.27
N LEU A 92 -5.21 -8.17 4.98
CA LEU A 92 -5.85 -9.17 4.10
C LEU A 92 -5.66 -10.59 4.64
N TYR A 93 -4.42 -10.92 5.05
CA TYR A 93 -4.09 -12.23 5.58
C TYR A 93 -4.90 -12.58 6.85
N PHE A 94 -4.98 -11.66 7.82
CA PHE A 94 -5.73 -11.88 9.05
C PHE A 94 -7.25 -11.86 8.86
N SER A 95 -7.75 -11.12 7.88
CA SER A 95 -9.18 -11.11 7.55
C SER A 95 -9.61 -12.29 6.66
N GLY A 96 -8.68 -13.11 6.17
CA GLY A 96 -8.97 -14.23 5.26
C GLY A 96 -9.39 -13.79 3.86
N GLU A 97 -9.14 -12.53 3.50
CA GLU A 97 -9.48 -11.97 2.20
C GLU A 97 -8.31 -12.13 1.22
N TYR A 98 -8.65 -12.34 -0.05
CA TYR A 98 -7.66 -12.60 -1.09
C TYR A 98 -7.25 -11.34 -1.85
N MET A 99 -6.11 -11.43 -2.53
CA MET A 99 -5.66 -10.38 -3.44
C MET A 99 -6.60 -10.30 -4.65
N SER A 100 -7.37 -9.22 -4.70
CA SER A 100 -8.37 -8.94 -5.73
C SER A 100 -8.13 -7.58 -6.40
N VAL A 101 -8.88 -7.29 -7.46
CA VAL A 101 -8.81 -5.98 -8.13
C VAL A 101 -9.17 -4.84 -7.16
N PRO A 102 -10.25 -4.94 -6.35
CA PRO A 102 -10.58 -3.91 -5.36
C PRO A 102 -9.51 -3.74 -4.27
N ALA A 103 -8.93 -4.84 -3.76
CA ALA A 103 -7.83 -4.78 -2.80
C ALA A 103 -6.62 -4.01 -3.37
N SER A 104 -6.32 -4.22 -4.65
CA SER A 104 -5.23 -3.53 -5.36
C SER A 104 -5.46 -2.03 -5.49
N VAL A 105 -6.70 -1.62 -5.78
CA VAL A 105 -7.09 -0.19 -5.77
C VAL A 105 -6.93 0.38 -4.36
N GLY A 106 -7.29 -0.38 -3.33
CA GLY A 106 -7.04 -0.04 -1.93
C GLY A 106 -5.55 0.20 -1.63
N PHE A 107 -4.66 -0.66 -2.13
CA PHE A 107 -3.21 -0.45 -2.00
C PHE A 107 -2.75 0.84 -2.69
N ILE A 108 -3.23 1.14 -3.90
CA ILE A 108 -2.87 2.39 -4.60
C ILE A 108 -3.32 3.61 -3.80
N ALA A 109 -4.54 3.59 -3.27
CA ALA A 109 -5.05 4.66 -2.42
C ALA A 109 -4.21 4.82 -1.13
N LEU A 110 -3.88 3.71 -0.48
CA LEU A 110 -3.04 3.66 0.71
C LEU A 110 -1.65 4.27 0.45
N LEU A 111 -1.02 3.96 -0.69
CA LEU A 111 0.27 4.54 -1.07
C LEU A 111 0.23 6.06 -1.12
N GLY A 112 -0.82 6.63 -1.73
CA GLY A 112 -1.01 8.08 -1.79
C GLY A 112 -1.13 8.72 -0.40
N ILE A 113 -1.92 8.12 0.49
CA ILE A 113 -2.11 8.63 1.85
C ILE A 113 -0.82 8.51 2.67
N ALA A 114 -0.11 7.38 2.58
CA ALA A 114 1.15 7.15 3.29
C ALA A 114 2.24 8.15 2.88
N VAL A 115 2.33 8.43 1.58
CA VAL A 115 3.26 9.43 1.03
C VAL A 115 2.87 10.84 1.50
N LEU A 116 1.58 11.20 1.43
CA LEU A 116 1.08 12.50 1.89
C LEU A 116 1.47 12.75 3.36
N ASN A 117 1.25 11.78 4.24
CA ASN A 117 1.61 11.87 5.65
C ASN A 117 3.13 12.09 5.83
N GLY A 118 3.95 11.37 5.07
CA GLY A 118 5.40 11.55 5.06
C GLY A 118 5.84 12.94 4.58
N VAL A 119 5.25 13.43 3.48
CA VAL A 119 5.54 14.74 2.91
C VAL A 119 5.24 15.85 3.91
N VAL A 120 4.06 15.81 4.53
CA VAL A 120 3.63 16.83 5.50
C VAL A 120 4.57 16.88 6.70
N LEU A 121 5.06 15.72 7.17
CA LEU A 121 5.98 15.65 8.29
C LEU A 121 7.37 16.19 7.95
N VAL A 122 7.95 15.75 6.82
CA VAL A 122 9.26 16.22 6.35
C VAL A 122 9.24 17.71 6.02
N ASN A 123 8.18 18.22 5.39
CA ASN A 123 8.02 19.66 5.15
C ASN A 123 8.03 20.46 6.45
N TYR A 124 7.43 19.93 7.51
CA TYR A 124 7.43 20.60 8.81
C TYR A 124 8.82 20.61 9.46
N PHE A 125 9.58 19.51 9.37
CA PHE A 125 10.97 19.47 9.81
C PHE A 125 11.83 20.49 9.05
N ASN A 126 11.69 20.55 7.73
CA ASN A 126 12.39 21.52 6.89
C ASN A 126 12.03 22.96 7.27
N SER A 127 10.76 23.24 7.57
CA SER A 127 10.35 24.59 8.00
C SER A 127 10.94 24.98 9.35
N LEU A 128 11.07 24.03 10.29
CA LEU A 128 11.74 24.28 11.57
C LEU A 128 13.24 24.52 11.40
N LEU A 129 13.91 23.75 10.54
CA LEU A 129 15.32 23.99 10.20
C LEU A 129 15.54 25.37 9.57
N GLN A 130 14.64 25.81 8.68
CA GLN A 130 14.70 27.15 8.08
C GLN A 130 14.51 28.28 9.11
N ARG A 131 13.88 27.98 10.26
CA ARG A 131 13.73 28.92 11.38
C ARG A 131 14.94 28.91 12.33
N GLY A 132 15.99 28.15 12.03
CA GLY A 132 17.24 28.11 12.78
C GLY A 132 17.28 27.09 13.92
N TYR A 133 16.29 26.19 14.03
CA TYR A 133 16.34 25.11 15.02
C TYR A 133 17.39 24.07 14.64
N GLU A 134 18.05 23.46 15.64
CA GLU A 134 18.93 22.32 15.42
C GLU A 134 18.12 21.10 14.91
N VAL A 135 18.73 20.21 14.11
CA VAL A 135 18.07 19.04 13.52
C VAL A 135 17.31 18.20 14.56
N THR A 136 17.94 17.92 15.71
CA THR A 136 17.33 17.09 16.75
C THR A 136 16.14 17.79 17.41
N GLU A 137 16.24 19.10 17.65
CA GLU A 137 15.18 19.91 18.22
C GLU A 137 14.00 20.08 17.24
N ALA A 138 14.29 20.36 15.98
CA ALA A 138 13.32 20.46 14.90
C ALA A 138 12.51 19.16 14.75
N VAL A 139 13.16 18.00 14.80
CA VAL A 139 12.48 16.70 14.70
C VAL A 139 11.65 16.42 15.95
N LYS A 140 12.14 16.74 17.15
CA LYS A 140 11.40 16.54 18.40
C LYS A 140 10.14 17.40 18.47
N ILE A 141 10.27 18.70 18.21
CA ILE A 141 9.13 19.64 18.14
C ILE A 141 8.19 19.22 17.02
N GLY A 142 8.77 18.90 15.86
CA GLY A 142 8.06 18.48 14.67
C GLY A 142 7.17 17.27 14.90
N ALA A 143 7.74 16.20 15.46
CA ALA A 143 7.04 14.95 15.75
C ALA A 143 5.92 15.17 16.78
N MET A 144 6.19 15.89 17.88
CA MET A 144 5.17 16.16 18.90
C MET A 144 3.99 16.97 18.36
N LYS A 145 4.26 18.02 17.58
CA LYS A 145 3.20 18.89 17.04
C LYS A 145 2.41 18.22 15.91
N ARG A 146 3.02 17.31 15.15
CA ARG A 146 2.37 16.61 14.03
C ARG A 146 1.70 15.30 14.41
N LEU A 147 2.01 14.74 15.57
CA LEU A 147 1.36 13.52 16.08
C LEU A 147 -0.18 13.63 16.04
N ARG A 148 -0.75 14.70 16.60
CA ARG A 148 -2.21 14.90 16.64
C ARG A 148 -2.82 15.02 15.24
N PRO A 149 -2.34 15.91 14.34
CA PRO A 149 -2.86 16.00 12.98
C PRO A 149 -2.77 14.70 12.17
N VAL A 150 -1.66 13.96 12.26
CA VAL A 150 -1.48 12.70 11.51
C VAL A 150 -2.42 11.61 12.03
N LEU A 151 -2.59 11.53 13.35
CA LEU A 151 -3.58 10.62 13.94
C LEU A 151 -5.00 11.00 13.54
N MET A 152 -5.34 12.29 13.50
CA MET A 152 -6.67 12.74 13.06
C MET A 152 -6.98 12.30 11.63
N THR A 153 -6.05 12.47 10.67
CA THR A 153 -6.28 12.05 9.29
C THR A 153 -6.39 10.54 9.16
N ALA A 154 -5.54 9.79 9.87
CA ALA A 154 -5.62 8.33 9.91
C ALA A 154 -6.94 7.84 10.53
N MET A 155 -7.40 8.47 11.62
CA MET A 155 -8.67 8.14 12.27
C MET A 155 -9.87 8.45 11.39
N ILE A 156 -9.93 9.62 10.74
CA ILE A 156 -11.04 9.97 9.83
C ILE A 156 -11.12 8.95 8.69
N ALA A 157 -10.00 8.62 8.07
CA ALA A 157 -9.95 7.64 6.99
C ALA A 157 -10.36 6.24 7.47
N ALA A 158 -9.85 5.80 8.63
CA ALA A 158 -10.20 4.51 9.19
C ALA A 158 -11.70 4.44 9.54
N LEU A 159 -12.20 5.40 10.32
CA LEU A 159 -13.60 5.45 10.75
C LEU A 159 -14.57 5.53 9.56
N GLY A 160 -14.22 6.27 8.51
CA GLY A 160 -15.03 6.37 7.28
C GLY A 160 -15.14 5.05 6.50
N LEU A 161 -14.17 4.14 6.66
CA LEU A 161 -14.14 2.84 5.99
C LEU A 161 -14.64 1.68 6.86
N ILE A 162 -14.80 1.88 8.17
CA ILE A 162 -15.31 0.86 9.09
C ILE A 162 -16.67 0.28 8.64
N PRO A 163 -17.67 1.08 8.21
CA PRO A 163 -18.97 0.52 7.81
C PRO A 163 -18.88 -0.48 6.66
N LEU A 164 -17.90 -0.30 5.75
CA LEU A 164 -17.69 -1.18 4.60
C LEU A 164 -17.21 -2.58 5.03
N LEU A 165 -16.57 -2.70 6.20
CA LEU A 165 -16.17 -3.99 6.76
C LEU A 165 -17.36 -4.85 7.17
N PHE A 166 -18.45 -4.21 7.60
CA PHE A 166 -19.66 -4.87 8.09
C PHE A 166 -20.75 -5.00 7.03
N ALA A 167 -20.55 -4.46 5.82
CA ALA A 167 -21.51 -4.58 4.73
C ALA A 167 -21.71 -6.06 4.38
N THR A 168 -22.97 -6.52 4.34
CA THR A 168 -23.37 -7.90 3.99
C THR A 168 -24.27 -7.98 2.75
N GLY A 169 -24.58 -6.83 2.14
CA GLY A 169 -25.39 -6.74 0.93
C GLY A 169 -24.58 -6.96 -0.36
N PRO A 170 -25.27 -6.92 -1.52
CA PRO A 170 -24.61 -6.96 -2.83
C PRO A 170 -23.51 -5.89 -2.96
N GLY A 171 -22.35 -6.26 -3.50
CA GLY A 171 -21.18 -5.38 -3.63
C GLY A 171 -20.26 -5.35 -2.40
N SER A 172 -20.61 -6.05 -1.31
CA SER A 172 -19.73 -6.20 -0.13
C SER A 172 -18.41 -6.89 -0.48
N GLU A 173 -18.45 -7.81 -1.45
CA GLU A 173 -17.30 -8.51 -2.04
C GLU A 173 -16.27 -7.57 -2.71
N ILE A 174 -16.71 -6.37 -3.10
CA ILE A 174 -15.82 -5.33 -3.67
C ILE A 174 -15.34 -4.38 -2.56
N GLN A 175 -16.21 -4.02 -1.62
CA GLN A 175 -15.95 -2.99 -0.62
C GLN A 175 -15.05 -3.47 0.53
N ARG A 176 -15.25 -4.71 1.01
CA ARG A 176 -14.51 -5.25 2.16
C ARG A 176 -13.01 -5.31 1.92
N PRO A 177 -12.50 -5.91 0.82
CA PRO A 177 -11.05 -6.01 0.62
C PRO A 177 -10.38 -4.64 0.49
N LEU A 178 -11.06 -3.67 -0.14
CA LEU A 178 -10.57 -2.29 -0.26
C LEU A 178 -10.44 -1.62 1.12
N ALA A 179 -11.47 -1.73 1.97
CA ALA A 179 -11.47 -1.14 3.30
C ALA A 179 -10.42 -1.78 4.21
N ILE A 180 -10.29 -3.10 4.19
CA ILE A 180 -9.31 -3.86 5.00
C ILE A 180 -7.88 -3.39 4.72
N VAL A 181 -7.51 -3.30 3.44
CA VAL A 181 -6.16 -2.87 3.03
C VAL A 181 -5.85 -1.47 3.53
N VAL A 182 -6.77 -0.53 3.31
CA VAL A 182 -6.55 0.88 3.68
C VAL A 182 -6.48 1.05 5.19
N ILE A 183 -7.40 0.46 5.96
CA ILE A 183 -7.43 0.60 7.42
C ILE A 183 -6.16 0.02 8.05
N ASN A 184 -5.85 -1.24 7.76
CA ASN A 184 -4.69 -1.92 8.36
C ASN A 184 -3.36 -1.32 7.88
N GLY A 185 -3.31 -0.94 6.60
CA GLY A 185 -2.18 -0.22 6.02
C GLY A 185 -1.94 1.13 6.71
N LEU A 186 -2.99 1.90 6.98
CA LEU A 186 -2.87 3.19 7.67
C LEU A 186 -2.47 3.04 9.13
N ILE A 187 -3.00 2.04 9.85
CA ILE A 187 -2.61 1.77 11.23
C ILE A 187 -1.11 1.46 11.28
N SER A 188 -0.66 0.51 10.46
CA SER A 188 0.74 0.10 10.39
C SER A 188 1.63 1.26 9.94
N SER A 189 1.30 1.90 8.82
CA SER A 189 2.06 3.02 8.27
C SER A 189 2.16 4.16 9.26
N THR A 190 1.07 4.53 9.93
CA THR A 190 1.07 5.69 10.84
C THR A 190 1.92 5.41 12.07
N ALA A 191 1.75 4.25 12.69
CA ALA A 191 2.55 3.84 13.85
C ALA A 191 4.05 3.78 13.51
N LEU A 192 4.39 3.14 12.38
CA LEU A 192 5.78 2.99 11.95
C LEU A 192 6.37 4.32 11.47
N THR A 193 5.62 5.16 10.75
CA THR A 193 6.11 6.46 10.24
C THR A 193 6.46 7.41 11.38
N LEU A 194 5.63 7.47 12.43
CA LEU A 194 5.89 8.36 13.58
C LEU A 194 7.13 7.97 14.38
N VAL A 195 7.61 6.74 14.26
CA VAL A 195 8.83 6.25 14.93
C VAL A 195 10.02 6.27 13.97
N ILE A 196 9.88 5.66 12.80
CA ILE A 196 10.96 5.43 11.85
C ILE A 196 11.37 6.72 11.13
N LEU A 197 10.41 7.54 10.71
CA LEU A 197 10.70 8.74 9.92
C LEU A 197 11.52 9.78 10.71
N PRO A 198 11.19 10.12 11.96
CA PRO A 198 12.04 10.99 12.80
C PRO A 198 13.48 10.48 12.94
N VAL A 199 13.64 9.19 13.22
CA VAL A 199 14.96 8.56 13.41
C VAL A 199 15.78 8.62 12.13
N LEU A 200 15.20 8.21 11.00
CA LEU A 200 15.87 8.26 9.70
C LEU A 200 16.23 9.69 9.30
N TYR A 201 15.35 10.65 9.55
CA TYR A 201 15.60 12.05 9.22
C TYR A 201 16.80 12.60 10.01
N ILE A 202 16.88 12.33 11.32
CA ILE A 202 18.03 12.75 12.15
C ILE A 202 19.32 12.11 11.63
N LEU A 203 19.32 10.80 11.37
CA LEU A 203 20.52 10.09 10.91
C LEU A 203 21.06 10.65 9.59
N VAL A 204 20.17 10.93 8.64
CA VAL A 204 20.54 11.42 7.31
C VAL A 204 20.99 12.88 7.38
N MET A 205 20.28 13.74 8.12
CA MET A 205 20.59 15.16 8.17
C MET A 205 21.84 15.46 9.02
N ARG A 206 22.06 14.72 10.12
CA ARG A 206 23.29 14.83 10.93
C ARG A 206 24.54 14.46 10.14
N LYS A 207 24.44 13.48 9.22
CA LYS A 207 25.54 13.09 8.33
C LYS A 207 25.84 14.14 7.25
N ARG A 208 24.89 15.04 6.97
CA ARG A 208 25.04 16.13 6.01
C ARG A 208 25.74 17.35 6.63
N ASP A 209 25.46 17.67 7.90
CA ASP A 209 26.15 18.74 8.64
C ASP A 209 27.62 18.44 8.97
N GLN A 210 28.01 17.16 8.93
CA GLN A 210 29.40 16.73 9.12
C GLN A 210 30.25 16.74 7.84
N ARG A 211 29.67 17.13 6.69
CA ARG A 211 30.36 17.24 5.39
C ARG A 211 30.37 18.68 4.92
#